data_AF-A0AAW7RXQ8-F1
#
_entry.id   AF-A0AAW7RXQ8-F1
#
_cell.length_a   1.000
_cell.length_b   1.000
_cell.length_c   1.000
_cell.angle_alpha   90.00
_cell.angle_beta   90.00
_cell.angle_gamma   90.00
#
_symmetry.space_group_name_H-M   'P 1'
#
loop_
_entity.id
_entity.type
_entity.pdbx_description
1 polymer ?
#
loop_
_entity_poly.entity_id
_entity_poly.type
_entity_poly.pdbx_seq_one_letter_code
_entity_poly.pdbx_strand_id
1 'polypeptide(L)' 'MSMRTISSPLRRRVLAAVLSLMLAGCDVLTAPPVPDWPGPHAPYPFPDNIPHRTE' A
#
# COMPACT_ATOMS: atom_id res chain seq x y z
N MET A 1 -30.42 -29.71 -19.72
CA MET A 1 -29.55 -28.51 -19.78
C MET A 1 -29.35 -27.96 -18.37
N SER A 2 -28.32 -28.40 -17.64
CA SER A 2 -28.08 -28.00 -16.22
C SER A 2 -26.65 -27.51 -15.96
N MET A 3 -25.69 -27.84 -16.83
CA MET A 3 -24.27 -27.49 -16.65
C MET A 3 -23.96 -25.98 -16.77
N ARG A 4 -24.81 -25.18 -17.43
CA ARG A 4 -24.58 -23.73 -17.62
C ARG A 4 -24.83 -22.92 -16.35
N THR A 5 -25.70 -23.40 -15.46
CA THR A 5 -26.08 -22.67 -14.25
C THR A 5 -25.04 -22.82 -13.15
N ILE A 6 -24.29 -23.93 -13.15
CA ILE A 6 -23.23 -24.20 -12.15
C ILE A 6 -21.90 -23.54 -12.56
N SER A 7 -21.63 -23.37 -13.86
CA SER A 7 -20.43 -22.66 -14.34
C SER A 7 -20.47 -21.15 -14.09
N SER A 8 -21.66 -20.56 -14.08
CA SER A 8 -21.88 -19.13 -13.81
C SER A 8 -21.45 -18.66 -12.40
N PRO A 9 -21.85 -19.30 -11.28
CA PRO A 9 -21.45 -18.89 -9.94
C PRO A 9 -19.95 -19.12 -9.69
N LEU A 10 -19.38 -20.20 -10.24
CA LEU A 10 -17.94 -20.44 -10.18
C LEU A 10 -17.15 -19.33 -10.88
N ARG A 11 -17.58 -18.95 -12.09
CA ARG A 11 -16.95 -17.86 -12.85
C ARG A 11 -17.06 -16.53 -12.11
N ARG A 12 -18.20 -16.23 -11.49
CA ARG A 12 -18.39 -15.02 -10.67
C ARG A 12 -17.48 -15.00 -9.44
N ARG A 13 -17.35 -16.14 -8.74
CA ARG A 13 -16.46 -16.25 -7.57
C ARG A 13 -14.99 -16.04 -7.95
N VAL A 14 -14.55 -16.64 -9.05
CA VAL A 14 -13.18 -16.45 -9.57
C VAL A 14 -12.95 -14.99 -9.96
N LEU A 15 -13.89 -14.38 -10.70
CA LEU A 15 -13.77 -12.98 -11.09
C LEU A 15 -13.72 -12.04 -9.87
N ALA A 16 -14.57 -12.29 -8.86
CA ALA A 16 -14.56 -11.53 -7.62
C ALA A 16 -13.24 -11.67 -6.86
N ALA A 17 -12.68 -12.88 -6.76
CA ALA A 17 -11.39 -13.11 -6.11
C ALA A 17 -10.25 -12.38 -6.82
N VAL A 18 -10.22 -12.42 -8.15
CA VAL A 18 -9.20 -11.70 -8.96
C VAL A 18 -9.33 -10.18 -8.77
N LEU A 19 -10.56 -9.65 -8.79
CA LEU A 19 -10.81 -8.23 -8.55
C LEU A 19 -10.35 -7.80 -7.15
N SER A 20 -10.67 -8.58 -6.11
CA SER A 20 -10.23 -8.28 -4.74
C SER A 20 -8.70 -8.29 -4.62
N LEU A 21 -8.02 -9.23 -5.27
CA LEU A 21 -6.55 -9.29 -5.26
C LEU A 21 -5.93 -8.07 -5.94
N MET A 22 -6.48 -7.65 -7.08
CA MET A 22 -6.02 -6.44 -7.78
C MET A 22 -6.25 -5.18 -6.95
N LEU A 23 -7.43 -5.01 -6.34
CA LEU A 23 -7.71 -3.86 -5.47
C LEU A 23 -6.76 -3.80 -4.26
N ALA A 24 -6.54 -4.94 -3.59
CA ALA A 24 -5.61 -5.00 -2.46
C ALA A 24 -4.16 -4.69 -2.89
N GLY A 25 -3.74 -5.15 -4.08
CA GLY A 25 -2.45 -4.81 -4.65
C GLY A 25 -2.31 -3.32 -5.01
N CYS A 26 -3.37 -2.70 -5.53
CA CYS A 26 -3.38 -1.28 -5.86
C CYS A 26 -3.21 -0.39 -4.62
N ASP A 27 -3.80 -0.78 -3.48
CA ASP A 27 -3.66 -0.05 -2.21
C ASP A 27 -2.19 -0.04 -1.73
N VAL A 28 -1.53 -1.19 -1.81
CA VAL A 28 -0.10 -1.35 -1.49
C VAL A 28 0.80 -0.52 -2.43
N LEU A 29 0.44 -0.42 -3.71
CA LEU A 29 1.21 0.38 -4.69
C LEU A 29 0.93 1.89 -4.60
N THR A 30 -0.17 2.28 -3.97
CA THR A 30 -0.53 3.70 -3.74
C THR A 30 0.09 4.24 -2.45
N ALA A 31 0.48 3.36 -1.54
CA ALA A 31 1.23 3.76 -0.35
C ALA A 31 2.55 4.44 -0.79
N PRO A 32 2.86 5.64 -0.26
CA PRO A 32 4.08 6.35 -0.65
C PRO A 32 5.30 5.46 -0.34
N PRO A 33 6.23 5.27 -1.30
CA PRO A 33 7.36 4.34 -1.16
C PRO A 33 8.38 4.78 -0.10
N VAL A 34 8.26 6.01 0.39
CA VAL A 34 9.16 6.63 1.35
C VAL A 34 8.28 7.29 2.42
N PRO A 35 8.49 7.01 3.73
CA PRO A 35 7.87 7.81 4.77
C PRO A 35 8.25 9.27 4.54
N ASP A 36 7.28 10.19 4.56
CA ASP A 36 7.48 11.62 4.31
C ASP A 36 8.73 12.10 5.05
N TRP A 37 9.86 12.20 4.35
CA TRP A 37 11.08 12.71 4.94
C TRP A 37 10.73 14.11 5.45
N PRO A 38 11.18 14.49 6.65
CA PRO A 38 10.98 15.85 7.15
C PRO A 38 11.35 16.80 6.01
N GLY A 39 10.34 17.51 5.49
CA GLY A 39 10.54 18.41 4.36
C GLY A 39 11.63 19.44 4.70
N PRO A 40 12.10 20.25 3.74
CA PRO A 40 13.16 21.23 3.97
C PRO A 40 12.90 22.20 5.15
N HIS A 41 11.64 22.33 5.56
CA HIS A 41 11.18 23.19 6.66
C HIS A 41 10.80 22.44 7.94
N ALA A 42 10.94 21.12 7.96
CA ALA A 42 10.66 20.34 9.16
C ALA A 42 11.73 20.63 10.23
N PRO A 43 11.32 20.75 11.51
CA PRO A 43 12.25 20.96 12.60
C PRO A 43 13.32 19.87 12.63
N TYR A 44 14.56 20.28 12.90
CA TYR A 44 15.67 19.34 13.04
C TYR A 44 15.34 18.34 14.17
N PRO A 45 15.45 17.02 13.94
CA PRO A 45 14.95 16.02 14.88
C PRO A 45 15.82 15.84 16.12
N PHE A 46 17.01 16.44 16.15
CA PHE A 46 17.89 16.40 17.30
C PHE A 46 17.82 17.71 18.09
N PRO A 47 17.84 17.66 19.42
CA PRO A 47 17.85 18.87 20.21
C PRO A 47 19.17 19.63 20.00
N ASP A 48 19.07 20.95 19.92
CA ASP A 48 20.21 21.87 19.70
C ASP A 48 21.28 21.80 20.82
N ASN A 49 20.99 21.06 21.90
CA ASN A 49 21.84 20.90 23.06
C ASN A 49 22.80 19.70 22.96
N ILE A 50 22.73 18.89 21.90
CA ILE A 50 23.71 17.83 21.70
C ILE A 50 25.00 18.47 21.21
N PRO A 51 26.10 18.38 21.98
CA PRO A 51 27.38 18.93 21.53
C PRO A 51 27.76 18.21 20.24
N HIS A 52 27.71 18.94 19.13
CA HIS A 52 28.30 18.49 17.88
C HIS A 52 29.78 18.27 18.19
N ARG A 53 30.26 17.02 18.05
CA ARG A 53 31.69 16.73 18.10
C ARG A 53 32.34 17.52 16.95
N THR A 54 32.85 18.71 17.24
CA THR A 54 33.88 19.33 16.44
C THR A 54 35.15 18.51 16.64
N GLU A 55 35.51 17.80 15.57
CA GLU A 55 36.82 17.20 15.36
C GLU A 55 37.97 18.21 15.54
#